data_AF-A0A5C5YD44-F1
#
_entry.id   AF-A0A5C5YD44-F1
#
_cell.length_a   1.000
_cell.length_b   1.000
_cell.length_c   1.000
_cell.angle_alpha   90.00
_cell.angle_beta   90.00
_cell.angle_gamma   90.00
#
_symmetry.space_group_name_H-M   'P 1'
#
loop_
_entity.id
_entity.type
_entity.pdbx_description
1 polymer ?
#
loop_
_entity_poly.entity_id
_entity_poly.type
_entity_poly.pdbx_seq_one_letter_code
_entity_poly.pdbx_strand_id
1 'polypeptide(L)'
;MTLHIPDDLAKQLADQASAAGVDYEAFVVSQLRASVSQAKASQQADLNEVLSPVREAFEQSGMTEDEAVELFEQEKHAMRRGE
;
A
#
# COMPACT_ATOMS: atom_id res chain seq x y z
N MET A 1 -22.28 17.24 -12.68
CA MET A 1 -20.90 17.69 -12.97
C MET A 1 -20.48 16.96 -14.23
N THR A 2 -20.01 17.67 -15.25
CA THR A 2 -19.65 17.05 -16.54
C THR A 2 -18.13 17.02 -16.65
N LEU A 3 -17.55 15.83 -16.81
CA LEU A 3 -16.12 15.63 -17.00
C LEU A 3 -15.89 15.30 -18.48
N HIS A 4 -15.05 16.08 -19.15
CA HIS A 4 -14.54 15.71 -20.46
C HIS A 4 -13.35 14.78 -20.29
N ILE A 5 -13.50 13.55 -20.75
CA ILE A 5 -12.44 12.54 -20.81
C ILE A 5 -12.23 12.14 -22.28
N PRO A 6 -10.98 11.88 -22.69
CA PRO A 6 -10.68 11.34 -24.00
C PRO A 6 -11.43 10.04 -24.30
N ASP A 7 -11.80 9.82 -25.56
CA ASP A 7 -12.64 8.68 -25.99
C ASP A 7 -11.98 7.32 -25.74
N ASP A 8 -10.66 7.25 -25.87
CA ASP A 8 -9.86 6.07 -25.58
C ASP A 8 -9.92 5.70 -24.10
N LEU A 9 -9.82 6.68 -23.21
CA LEU A 9 -9.93 6.49 -21.77
C LEU A 9 -11.36 6.11 -21.37
N ALA A 10 -12.38 6.75 -21.97
CA ALA A 10 -13.78 6.42 -21.72
C ALA A 10 -14.08 4.96 -22.08
N LYS A 11 -13.52 4.46 -23.19
CA LYS A 11 -13.63 3.07 -23.60
C LYS A 11 -12.98 2.12 -22.59
N GLN A 12 -11.76 2.41 -22.14
CA GLN A 12 -11.07 1.59 -21.15
C GLN A 12 -11.84 1.51 -19.82
N LEU A 13 -12.39 2.65 -19.36
CA LEU A 13 -13.21 2.70 -18.15
C LEU A 13 -14.50 1.89 -18.30
N ALA A 14 -15.13 1.91 -19.48
CA ALA A 14 -16.32 1.12 -19.77
C ALA A 14 -16.03 -0.39 -19.77
N ASP A 15 -14.93 -0.79 -20.40
CA ASP A 15 -14.50 -2.19 -20.43
C ASP A 15 -14.19 -2.71 -19.01
N GLN A 16 -13.52 -1.88 -18.18
CA GLN A 16 -13.21 -2.24 -16.80
C GLN A 16 -14.46 -2.31 -15.91
N ALA A 17 -15.41 -1.36 -16.05
CA ALA A 17 -16.68 -1.38 -15.33
C ALA A 17 -17.49 -2.64 -15.69
N SER A 18 -17.55 -2.97 -16.98
CA SER A 18 -18.22 -4.18 -17.46
C SER A 18 -17.56 -5.45 -16.93
N ALA A 19 -16.23 -5.54 -16.94
CA ALA A 19 -15.50 -6.69 -16.40
C ALA A 19 -15.71 -6.86 -14.89
N ALA A 20 -15.87 -5.76 -14.15
CA ALA A 20 -16.18 -5.76 -12.73
C ALA A 20 -17.68 -5.97 -12.43
N GLY A 21 -18.54 -6.02 -13.45
CA GLY A 21 -19.99 -6.22 -13.31
C GLY A 21 -20.70 -5.05 -12.61
N VAL A 22 -20.13 -3.85 -12.70
CA VAL A 22 -20.66 -2.64 -12.05
C VAL A 22 -21.03 -1.58 -13.07
N ASP A 23 -21.89 -0.65 -12.65
CA ASP A 23 -22.22 0.51 -13.44
C ASP A 23 -21.00 1.41 -13.70
N TYR A 24 -20.95 2.03 -14.88
CA TYR A 24 -19.85 2.88 -15.31
C TYR A 24 -19.63 4.08 -14.37
N GLU A 25 -20.70 4.76 -13.97
CA GLU A 25 -20.60 5.92 -13.08
C GLU A 25 -20.14 5.49 -11.69
N ALA A 26 -20.70 4.39 -11.17
CA ALA A 26 -20.28 3.82 -9.90
C ALA A 26 -18.79 3.42 -9.90
N PHE A 27 -18.32 2.81 -10.99
CA PHE A 27 -16.92 2.45 -11.16
C PHE A 27 -16.01 3.68 -11.13
N VAL A 28 -16.31 4.69 -11.95
CA VAL A 28 -15.51 5.93 -12.01
C VAL A 28 -15.46 6.63 -10.65
N VAL A 29 -16.60 6.73 -9.95
CA VAL A 29 -16.67 7.34 -8.61
C VAL A 29 -15.81 6.56 -7.60
N SER A 30 -15.84 5.23 -7.66
CA SER A 30 -15.02 4.38 -6.78
C SER A 30 -13.52 4.62 -6.99
N GLN A 31 -13.08 4.73 -8.25
CA GLN A 31 -11.67 4.94 -8.58
C GLN A 31 -11.19 6.34 -8.22
N LEU A 32 -12.03 7.36 -8.42
CA LEU A 32 -11.75 8.71 -7.97
C LEU A 32 -11.64 8.77 -6.43
N ARG A 33 -12.54 8.08 -5.71
CA ARG A 33 -12.48 8.00 -4.25
C ARG A 33 -11.19 7.31 -3.78
N ALA A 34 -10.82 6.19 -4.39
CA ALA A 34 -9.58 5.49 -4.08
C ALA A 34 -8.36 6.40 -4.32
N SER A 35 -8.34 7.12 -5.44
CA SER A 35 -7.26 8.05 -5.80
C SER A 35 -7.14 9.21 -4.81
N VAL A 36 -8.27 9.82 -4.40
CA VAL A 36 -8.25 10.90 -3.39
C VAL A 36 -7.82 10.37 -2.03
N SER A 37 -8.29 9.19 -1.62
CA SER A 37 -7.87 8.55 -0.38
C SER A 37 -6.37 8.23 -0.40
N GLN A 38 -5.86 7.71 -1.51
CA GLN A 38 -4.43 7.44 -1.69
C GLN A 38 -3.62 8.74 -1.68
N ALA A 39 -4.07 9.79 -2.36
CA ALA A 39 -3.42 11.10 -2.33
C ALA A 39 -3.32 11.68 -0.91
N LYS A 40 -4.37 11.49 -0.09
CA LYS A 40 -4.37 11.85 1.34
C LYS A 40 -3.46 10.94 2.17
N ALA A 41 -3.41 9.64 1.85
CA ALA A 41 -2.53 8.70 2.53
C ALA A 41 -1.05 8.97 2.19
N SER A 42 -0.72 9.41 0.97
CA SER A 42 0.62 9.86 0.60
C SER A 42 0.98 11.23 1.18
N GLN A 43 0.04 11.94 1.83
CA GLN A 43 0.34 13.06 2.72
C GLN A 43 0.58 12.61 4.18
N GLN A 44 0.32 11.35 4.53
CA GLN A 44 0.81 10.77 5.78
C GLN A 44 2.29 10.44 5.57
N ALA A 45 3.10 10.91 6.52
CA ALA A 45 4.52 10.64 6.77
C ALA A 45 5.27 9.84 5.69
N ASP A 46 6.35 10.43 5.16
CA ASP A 46 7.31 9.74 4.28
C ASP A 46 7.63 8.36 4.87
N LEU A 47 7.78 7.32 4.03
CA LEU A 47 8.16 5.98 4.47
C LEU A 47 9.37 6.03 5.42
N ASN A 48 10.28 6.98 5.21
CA ASN A 48 11.40 7.22 6.10
C ASN A 48 11.00 7.70 7.51
N GLU A 49 10.02 8.58 7.60
CA GLU A 49 9.49 9.07 8.88
C GLU A 49 8.74 7.95 9.61
N VAL A 50 7.95 7.16 8.87
CA VAL A 50 7.25 5.98 9.43
C VAL A 50 8.23 4.94 9.97
N LEU A 51 9.36 4.71 9.27
CA LEU A 51 10.36 3.72 9.66
C LEU A 51 11.44 4.25 10.63
N SER A 52 11.44 5.55 10.97
CA SER A 52 12.44 6.13 11.88
C SER A 52 12.53 5.38 13.23
N PRO A 53 11.41 5.07 13.91
CA PRO A 53 11.47 4.38 15.20
C PRO A 53 12.10 2.98 15.11
N VAL A 54 11.89 2.28 13.99
CA VAL A 54 12.47 0.94 13.77
C VAL A 54 13.97 1.04 13.54
N ARG A 55 14.42 2.03 12.76
CA ARG A 55 15.84 2.29 12.53
C ARG A 55 16.56 2.71 13.81
N GLU A 56 15.97 3.61 14.58
CA GLU A 56 16.51 4.03 15.87
C GLU A 56 16.62 2.85 16.85
N ALA A 57 15.61 1.98 16.91
CA ALA A 57 15.65 0.78 17.73
C ALA A 57 16.74 -0.21 17.26
N PHE A 58 16.91 -0.36 15.95
CA PHE A 58 17.96 -1.19 15.37
C PHE A 58 19.35 -0.63 15.69
N GLU A 59 19.59 0.68 15.51
CA GLU A 59 20.87 1.31 15.86
C GLU A 59 21.17 1.19 17.37
N GLN A 60 20.15 1.39 18.23
CA GLN A 60 20.29 1.25 19.68
C GLN A 60 20.55 -0.19 20.13
N SER A 61 20.11 -1.18 19.35
CA SER A 61 20.36 -2.59 19.65
C SER A 61 21.85 -2.96 19.55
N GLY A 62 22.62 -2.18 18.79
CA GLY A 62 24.03 -2.46 18.51
C GLY A 62 24.25 -3.74 17.69
N MET A 63 23.18 -4.36 17.19
CA MET A 63 23.25 -5.55 16.35
C MET A 63 23.77 -5.18 14.96
N THR A 64 24.58 -6.07 14.41
CA THR A 64 24.85 -6.09 12.99
C THR A 64 23.63 -6.58 12.22
N GLU A 65 23.58 -6.28 10.92
CA GLU A 65 22.48 -6.73 10.05
C GLU A 65 22.39 -8.26 10.02
N ASP A 66 23.53 -8.95 10.00
CA ASP A 66 23.59 -10.42 10.02
C ASP A 66 23.00 -10.99 11.32
N GLU A 67 23.32 -10.40 12.48
CA GLU A 67 22.77 -10.81 13.78
C GLU A 67 21.25 -10.60 13.87
N ALA A 68 20.73 -9.52 13.28
CA ALA A 68 19.30 -9.27 13.24
C ALA A 68 18.56 -10.26 12.32
N VAL A 69 19.18 -10.66 11.20
CA VAL A 69 18.64 -11.71 10.33
C VAL A 69 18.61 -13.05 11.06
N GLU A 70 19.68 -13.41 11.76
CA GLU A 70 19.72 -14.63 12.55
C GLU A 70 18.67 -14.65 13.67
N LEU A 71 18.49 -13.53 14.38
CA LEU A 71 17.46 -13.36 15.40
C LEU A 71 16.06 -13.55 14.79
N PHE A 72 15.78 -12.91 13.66
CA PHE A 72 14.49 -13.04 12.98
C PHE A 72 14.20 -14.49 12.58
N GLU A 73 15.20 -15.20 12.05
CA GLU A 73 15.06 -16.61 11.69
C GLU A 73 14.80 -17.48 12.92
N GLN A 74 15.50 -17.25 14.04
CA GLN A 74 15.29 -17.96 15.30
C GLN A 74 13.87 -17.78 15.83
N GLU A 75 13.39 -16.54 15.89
CA GLU A 75 12.02 -16.20 16.33
C GLU A 75 10.96 -16.81 15.40
N LYS A 76 11.14 -16.70 14.09
CA LYS A 76 10.25 -17.32 13.09
C LYS A 76 10.16 -18.83 13.29
N HIS A 77 11.28 -19.48 13.62
CA HIS A 77 11.31 -20.90 13.89
C HIS A 77 10.65 -21.26 15.24
N ALA A 78 10.81 -20.44 16.29
CA ALA A 78 10.14 -20.60 17.57
C ALA A 78 8.61 -20.51 17.44
N MET A 79 8.11 -19.49 16.72
CA MET A 79 6.67 -19.34 16.44
C MET A 79 6.08 -20.53 15.68
N ARG A 80 6.84 -21.15 14.78
CA ARG A 80 6.42 -22.37 14.05
C ARG A 80 6.39 -23.61 14.93
N ARG A 81 7.17 -23.64 16.01
CA ARG A 81 7.18 -24.72 17.00
C ARG A 81 6.13 -24.52 18.10
N GLY A 82 5.49 -23.35 18.17
CA GLY A 82 4.44 -23.05 19.15
C GLY A 82 4.97 -22.82 20.57
N GLU A 83 6.24 -22.42 20.71
CA GLU A 83 6.86 -21.97 21.96
C GLU A 83 6.48 -20.52 22.27
#